data_AF-A0A8C2FJL5-F1
#
_entry.id   AF-A0A8C2FJL5-F1
#
_cell.length_a   1.000
_cell.length_b   1.000
_cell.length_c   1.000
_cell.angle_alpha   90.00
_cell.angle_beta   90.00
_cell.angle_gamma   90.00
#
_symmetry.space_group_name_H-M   'P 1'
#
loop_
_entity.id
_entity.type
_entity.pdbx_description
1 polymer ?
#
loop_
_entity_poly.entity_id
_entity_poly.type
_entity_poly.pdbx_seq_one_letter_code
_entity_poly.pdbx_strand_id
1 'polypeptide(L)'
;MTCNALPPMLLTISTVHLLGLLYLFYIHHCQKSLPKLDEQIKKQLWDVRNELKKCEAGPPQDLKGAKQFLIKILIRFNDKIKSLSLGEMIIKENLFVQLRSEFKKWNDGLNDTKMSFDSSKELSQNYRGRELPGFSNYRIFEMILQDRVAKLKEPAIESLNSIKDIILKQFTDVSHQCFRNYPVLLNTTMNKIDNIQSSQQAKTEQRIMDQFEMESMIYTQDPIYLKFLNEISGEKFSEAQLPVLDIKSKYSEMLQAYYEIVVQRMADQLPMLISFYMLKETAELLCTDMLSILEGANVSELLFEDSDLSKRRKDLQTRLARLTAAHEELNDFI
;
A
#
# COMPACT_ATOMS: atom_id res chain seq x y z
N MET A 1 91.63 -41.43 33.02
CA MET A 1 92.25 -41.28 31.69
C MET A 1 91.40 -40.27 30.93
N THR A 2 91.58 -38.98 31.19
CA THR A 2 92.44 -38.03 30.45
C THR A 2 92.03 -37.81 28.99
N CYS A 3 91.78 -36.54 28.67
CA CYS A 3 91.89 -35.86 27.37
C CYS A 3 90.74 -36.08 26.36
N ASN A 4 90.11 -35.08 25.74
CA ASN A 4 90.44 -33.67 25.57
C ASN A 4 89.16 -32.82 25.50
N ALA A 5 89.16 -31.72 26.24
CA ALA A 5 88.24 -30.62 26.07
C ALA A 5 88.57 -29.87 24.77
N LEU A 6 87.63 -29.79 23.83
CA LEU A 6 87.59 -28.72 22.84
C LEU A 6 86.91 -27.50 23.50
N PRO A 7 87.43 -26.27 23.29
CA PRO A 7 86.92 -25.09 23.97
C PRO A 7 85.52 -24.68 23.45
N PRO A 8 84.59 -24.24 24.32
CA PRO A 8 83.24 -23.81 23.94
C PRO A 8 83.18 -22.38 23.37
N MET A 9 84.22 -21.93 22.64
CA MET A 9 84.33 -20.53 22.16
C MET A 9 84.20 -20.34 20.64
N LEU A 10 83.85 -21.38 19.88
CA LEU A 10 83.61 -21.28 18.43
C LEU A 10 82.13 -21.41 18.01
N LEU A 11 81.23 -21.74 18.93
CA LEU A 11 79.79 -21.90 18.65
C LEU A 11 78.95 -20.63 18.88
N THR A 12 79.48 -19.62 19.57
CA THR A 12 78.77 -18.35 19.85
C THR A 12 78.97 -17.29 18.76
N ILE A 13 80.10 -17.31 18.06
CA ILE A 13 80.38 -16.39 16.95
C ILE A 13 79.55 -16.76 15.72
N SER A 14 79.31 -18.06 15.48
CA SER A 14 78.53 -18.55 14.33
C SER A 14 77.04 -18.15 14.41
N THR A 15 76.42 -18.22 15.58
CA THR A 15 74.98 -17.93 15.74
C THR A 15 74.68 -16.43 15.65
N VAL A 16 75.51 -15.57 16.25
CA VAL A 16 75.34 -14.10 16.16
C VAL A 16 75.59 -13.61 14.74
N HIS A 17 76.58 -14.18 14.03
CA HIS A 17 76.84 -13.84 12.63
C HIS A 17 75.72 -14.35 11.70
N LEU A 18 75.17 -15.55 11.96
CA LEU A 18 74.00 -16.06 11.24
C LEU A 18 72.77 -15.18 11.48
N LEU A 19 72.54 -14.75 12.73
CA LEU A 19 71.47 -13.82 13.09
C LEU A 19 71.61 -12.47 12.37
N GLY A 20 72.83 -11.93 12.29
CA GLY A 20 73.12 -10.69 11.56
C GLY A 20 72.90 -10.84 10.04
N LEU A 21 73.33 -11.96 9.45
CA LEU A 21 73.09 -12.27 8.04
C LEU A 21 71.60 -12.48 7.75
N LEU A 22 70.87 -13.18 8.63
CA LEU A 22 69.42 -13.36 8.55
C LEU A 22 68.69 -12.02 8.63
N TYR A 23 69.11 -11.12 9.52
CA TYR A 23 68.54 -9.78 9.66
C TYR A 23 68.76 -8.93 8.41
N LEU A 24 69.97 -8.92 7.86
CA LEU A 24 70.28 -8.22 6.59
C LEU A 24 69.49 -8.79 5.41
N PHE A 25 69.39 -10.11 5.32
CA PHE A 25 68.61 -10.77 4.26
C PHE A 25 67.12 -10.47 4.40
N TYR A 26 66.61 -10.43 5.63
CA TYR A 26 65.23 -10.05 5.95
C TYR A 26 64.95 -8.60 5.55
N ILE A 27 65.80 -7.63 5.96
CA ILE A 27 65.63 -6.23 5.57
C ILE A 27 65.68 -6.06 4.06
N HIS A 28 66.66 -6.69 3.40
CA HIS A 28 66.77 -6.59 1.95
C HIS A 28 65.56 -7.21 1.23
N HIS A 29 65.05 -8.33 1.75
CA HIS A 29 63.83 -8.95 1.23
C HIS A 29 62.60 -8.08 1.46
N CYS A 30 62.45 -7.44 2.63
CA CYS A 30 61.38 -6.50 2.92
C CYS A 30 61.42 -5.30 1.96
N GLN A 31 62.58 -4.64 1.81
CA GLN A 31 62.74 -3.51 0.89
C GLN A 31 62.40 -3.86 -0.56
N LYS A 32 62.79 -5.06 -1.02
CA LYS A 32 62.51 -5.51 -2.39
C LYS A 32 61.04 -5.93 -2.60
N SER A 33 60.35 -6.33 -1.53
CA SER A 33 58.97 -6.81 -1.58
C SER A 33 57.95 -5.68 -1.38
N LEU A 34 58.33 -4.59 -0.71
CA LEU A 34 57.46 -3.47 -0.40
C LEU A 34 56.77 -2.83 -1.62
N PRO A 35 57.48 -2.48 -2.70
CA PRO A 35 56.84 -1.88 -3.88
C PRO A 35 55.82 -2.81 -4.55
N LYS A 36 56.12 -4.12 -4.57
CA LYS A 36 55.19 -5.14 -5.08
C LYS A 36 53.95 -5.27 -4.20
N LEU A 37 54.12 -5.15 -2.88
CA LEU A 37 53.03 -5.19 -1.91
C LEU A 37 52.12 -3.96 -2.07
N ASP A 38 52.68 -2.77 -2.24
CA ASP A 38 51.93 -1.52 -2.50
C ASP A 38 51.08 -1.63 -3.78
N GLU A 39 51.68 -2.06 -4.90
CA GLU A 39 50.95 -2.27 -6.16
C GLU A 39 49.81 -3.29 -6.00
N GLN A 40 50.04 -4.39 -5.27
CA GLN A 40 49.02 -5.39 -4.99
C GLN A 40 47.87 -4.82 -4.14
N ILE A 41 48.17 -4.06 -3.09
CA ILE A 41 47.15 -3.43 -2.24
C ILE A 41 46.34 -2.42 -3.06
N LYS A 42 46.99 -1.57 -3.86
CA LYS A 42 46.32 -0.61 -4.76
C LYS A 42 45.40 -1.30 -5.76
N LYS A 43 45.86 -2.40 -6.38
CA LYS A 43 45.05 -3.20 -7.29
C LYS A 43 43.83 -3.80 -6.59
N GLN A 44 44.03 -4.43 -5.43
CA GLN A 44 42.92 -5.01 -4.66
C GLN A 44 41.93 -3.95 -4.17
N LEU A 45 42.40 -2.77 -3.77
CA LEU A 45 41.55 -1.63 -3.42
C LEU A 45 40.69 -1.19 -4.60
N TRP A 46 41.28 -1.12 -5.80
CA TRP A 46 40.55 -0.78 -7.03
C TRP A 46 39.50 -1.83 -7.37
N ASP A 47 39.86 -3.12 -7.33
CA ASP A 47 38.95 -4.25 -7.60
C ASP A 47 37.77 -4.25 -6.61
N VAL A 48 38.04 -4.14 -5.31
CA VAL A 48 37.01 -4.12 -4.26
C VAL A 48 36.10 -2.90 -4.42
N ARG A 49 36.63 -1.70 -4.70
CA ARG A 49 35.81 -0.50 -4.95
C ARG A 49 34.90 -0.67 -6.16
N ASN A 50 35.37 -1.32 -7.22
CA ASN A 50 34.56 -1.58 -8.41
C ASN A 50 33.49 -2.64 -8.18
N GLU A 51 33.78 -3.68 -7.39
CA GLU A 51 32.75 -4.64 -6.97
C GLU A 51 31.69 -3.97 -6.10
N LEU A 52 32.10 -3.09 -5.17
CA LEU A 52 31.19 -2.36 -4.29
C LEU A 52 30.25 -1.43 -5.06
N LYS A 53 30.71 -0.82 -6.16
CA LYS A 53 29.87 -0.01 -7.07
C LYS A 53 28.82 -0.84 -7.82
N LYS A 54 29.07 -2.14 -8.03
CA LYS A 54 28.11 -3.05 -8.68
C LYS A 54 27.02 -3.54 -7.72
N CYS A 55 27.27 -3.48 -6.41
CA CYS A 55 26.26 -3.77 -5.40
C CYS A 55 25.35 -2.56 -5.18
N GLU A 56 24.04 -2.76 -5.04
CA GLU A 56 23.13 -1.69 -4.61
C GLU A 56 23.57 -1.11 -3.26
N ALA A 57 23.48 0.21 -3.13
CA ALA A 57 23.77 0.92 -1.90
C ALA A 57 22.76 0.52 -0.82
N GLY A 58 23.21 -0.24 0.17
CA GLY A 58 22.39 -0.60 1.33
C GLY A 58 22.50 0.40 2.48
N PRO A 59 21.92 0.07 3.63
CA PRO A 59 21.88 0.97 4.77
C PRO A 59 23.32 1.30 5.25
N PRO A 60 23.60 2.57 5.60
CA PRO A 60 24.86 2.94 6.23
C PRO A 60 25.09 2.18 7.55
N GLN A 61 26.35 1.93 7.90
CA GLN A 61 26.71 1.25 9.15
C GLN A 61 26.54 2.16 10.38
N ASP A 62 26.60 3.47 10.19
CA ASP A 62 26.42 4.44 11.26
C ASP A 62 24.93 4.63 11.59
N LEU A 63 24.59 4.66 12.88
CA LEU A 63 23.21 4.79 13.35
C LEU A 63 22.50 6.04 12.80
N LYS A 64 23.22 7.15 12.67
CA LYS A 64 22.68 8.42 12.17
C LYS A 64 22.33 8.33 10.67
N GLY A 65 23.23 7.77 9.87
CA GLY A 65 23.08 7.51 8.44
C GLY A 65 22.00 6.46 8.17
N ALA A 66 21.94 5.39 8.97
CA ALA A 66 20.88 4.40 8.92
C ALA A 66 19.50 5.03 9.16
N LYS A 67 19.37 5.92 10.15
CA LYS A 67 18.11 6.65 10.40
C LYS A 67 17.72 7.54 9.23
N GLN A 68 18.68 8.29 8.65
CA GLN A 68 18.42 9.10 7.46
C GLN A 68 18.03 8.27 6.24
N PHE A 69 18.64 7.10 6.08
CA PHE A 69 18.32 6.16 5.01
C PHE A 69 16.90 5.61 5.17
N LEU A 70 16.52 5.21 6.38
CA LEU A 70 15.14 4.77 6.68
C LEU A 70 14.13 5.86 6.34
N ILE A 71 14.37 7.11 6.78
CA ILE A 71 13.50 8.26 6.44
C ILE A 71 13.33 8.39 4.93
N LYS A 72 14.41 8.32 4.15
CA LYS A 72 14.35 8.42 2.68
C LYS A 72 13.52 7.30 2.06
N ILE A 73 13.66 6.07 2.53
CA ILE A 73 12.87 4.94 2.01
C ILE A 73 11.39 5.11 2.37
N LEU A 74 11.08 5.51 3.61
CA LEU A 74 9.71 5.74 4.06
C LEU A 74 9.03 6.87 3.28
N ILE A 75 9.73 7.98 3.04
CA ILE A 75 9.21 9.07 2.20
C ILE A 75 8.92 8.56 0.79
N ARG A 76 9.85 7.82 0.16
CA ARG A 76 9.64 7.24 -1.16
C ARG A 76 8.45 6.29 -1.20
N PHE A 77 8.24 5.49 -0.16
CA PHE A 77 7.07 4.63 -0.04
C PHE A 77 5.78 5.45 0.07
N ASN A 78 5.75 6.47 0.93
CA ASN A 78 4.60 7.34 1.11
C ASN A 78 4.23 8.11 -0.16
N ASP A 79 5.22 8.65 -0.87
CA ASP A 79 5.00 9.32 -2.15
C ASP A 79 4.37 8.34 -3.16
N LYS A 80 4.84 7.09 -3.17
CA LYS A 80 4.26 6.07 -4.02
C LYS A 80 2.80 5.75 -3.67
N ILE A 81 2.49 5.56 -2.38
CA ILE A 81 1.12 5.30 -1.92
C ILE A 81 0.20 6.48 -2.28
N LYS A 82 0.67 7.72 -2.10
CA LYS A 82 -0.10 8.92 -2.49
C LYS A 82 -0.35 8.99 -3.99
N SER A 83 0.69 8.86 -4.81
CA SER A 83 0.52 8.86 -6.27
C SER A 83 -0.37 7.72 -6.77
N LEU A 84 -0.34 6.56 -6.11
CA LEU A 84 -1.27 5.46 -6.38
C LEU A 84 -2.71 5.86 -6.05
N SER A 85 -2.96 6.47 -4.89
CA SER A 85 -4.30 6.94 -4.48
C SER A 85 -4.85 8.09 -5.34
N LEU A 86 -3.97 8.87 -5.98
CA LEU A 86 -4.34 9.94 -6.91
C LEU A 86 -4.52 9.43 -8.35
N GLY A 87 -4.09 8.20 -8.64
CA GLY A 87 -4.16 7.60 -9.98
C GLY A 87 -3.06 8.06 -10.93
N GLU A 88 -2.00 8.66 -10.40
CA GLU A 88 -0.84 9.17 -11.14
C GLU A 88 0.19 8.06 -11.43
N MET A 89 0.08 6.92 -10.74
CA MET A 89 1.00 5.81 -10.88
C MET A 89 0.31 4.53 -11.36
N ILE A 90 0.98 3.84 -12.28
CA ILE A 90 0.60 2.51 -12.76
C ILE A 90 1.74 1.55 -12.40
N ILE A 91 1.39 0.47 -11.69
CA ILE A 91 2.35 -0.55 -11.25
C ILE A 91 2.39 -1.69 -12.27
N LYS A 92 1.28 -2.41 -12.41
CA LYS A 92 1.06 -3.47 -13.40
C LYS A 92 -0.22 -3.19 -14.16
N GLU A 93 -1.30 -3.06 -13.39
CA GLU A 93 -2.63 -2.73 -13.84
C GLU A 93 -3.03 -1.40 -13.21
N ASN A 94 -3.80 -0.60 -13.94
CA ASN A 94 -4.27 0.68 -13.43
C ASN A 94 -5.38 0.44 -12.38
N LEU A 95 -5.12 0.84 -11.14
CA LEU A 95 -6.05 0.74 -10.02
C LEU A 95 -7.43 1.33 -10.38
N PHE A 96 -7.46 2.53 -10.96
CA PHE A 96 -8.72 3.20 -11.29
C PHE A 96 -9.48 2.53 -12.43
N VAL A 97 -8.81 1.79 -13.31
CA VAL A 97 -9.50 0.98 -14.32
C VAL A 97 -10.24 -0.18 -13.64
N GLN A 98 -9.60 -0.85 -12.68
CA GLN A 98 -10.22 -1.94 -11.91
C GLN A 98 -11.37 -1.42 -11.03
N LEU A 99 -11.18 -0.28 -10.35
CA LEU A 99 -12.25 0.33 -9.57
C LEU A 99 -13.45 0.71 -10.44
N ARG A 100 -13.20 1.31 -11.62
CA ARG A 100 -14.27 1.64 -12.56
C ARG A 100 -15.02 0.41 -13.08
N SER A 101 -14.35 -0.73 -13.25
CA SER A 101 -15.06 -1.95 -13.63
C SER A 101 -16.00 -2.44 -12.53
N GLU A 102 -15.59 -2.38 -11.26
CA GLU A 102 -16.47 -2.74 -10.14
C GLU A 102 -17.63 -1.74 -9.97
N PHE A 103 -17.36 -0.43 -10.09
CA PHE A 103 -18.42 0.58 -10.05
C PHE A 103 -19.40 0.44 -11.21
N LYS A 104 -18.92 0.02 -12.38
CA LYS A 104 -19.79 -0.27 -13.51
C LYS A 104 -20.70 -1.47 -13.21
N LYS A 105 -20.18 -2.57 -12.66
CA LYS A 105 -21.00 -3.72 -12.25
C LYS A 105 -22.08 -3.33 -11.25
N TRP A 106 -21.73 -2.51 -10.26
CA TRP A 106 -22.68 -1.95 -9.30
C TRP A 106 -23.80 -1.17 -10.02
N ASN A 107 -23.42 -0.25 -10.91
CA ASN A 107 -24.39 0.55 -11.66
C ASN A 107 -25.27 -0.28 -12.60
N ASP A 108 -24.69 -1.29 -13.26
CA ASP A 108 -25.46 -2.20 -14.13
C ASP A 108 -26.48 -2.99 -13.28
N GLY A 109 -26.08 -3.51 -12.11
CA GLY A 109 -26.98 -4.16 -11.16
C GLY A 109 -28.10 -3.25 -10.63
N LEU A 110 -27.81 -1.98 -10.39
CA LEU A 110 -28.84 -0.98 -10.05
C LEU A 110 -29.80 -0.70 -11.21
N ASN A 111 -29.34 -0.76 -12.46
CA ASN A 111 -30.22 -0.54 -13.60
C ASN A 111 -31.15 -1.73 -13.83
N ASP A 112 -30.69 -2.95 -13.55
CA ASP A 112 -31.51 -4.17 -13.65
C ASP A 112 -32.69 -4.15 -12.67
N THR A 113 -32.58 -3.47 -11.53
CA THR A 113 -33.69 -3.36 -10.56
C THR A 113 -34.80 -2.40 -10.98
N LYS A 114 -34.57 -1.53 -11.98
CA LYS A 114 -35.53 -0.52 -12.43
C LYS A 114 -36.76 -1.10 -13.14
N MET A 115 -36.61 -2.27 -13.78
CA MET A 115 -37.61 -2.80 -14.73
C MET A 115 -38.88 -3.42 -14.10
N SER A 116 -39.09 -3.32 -12.78
CA SER A 116 -39.89 -4.30 -12.03
C SER A 116 -41.10 -3.75 -11.23
N PHE A 117 -41.59 -2.53 -11.46
CA PHE A 117 -42.86 -2.12 -10.82
C PHE A 117 -44.07 -2.65 -11.61
N ASP A 118 -44.33 -3.96 -11.52
CA ASP A 118 -45.56 -4.56 -12.08
C ASP A 118 -46.75 -4.24 -11.14
N SER A 119 -47.35 -3.09 -11.40
CA SER A 119 -48.19 -2.33 -10.49
C SER A 119 -49.56 -2.93 -10.16
N SER A 120 -49.97 -4.04 -10.79
CA SER A 120 -51.31 -4.58 -10.57
C SER A 120 -51.41 -5.60 -9.42
N LYS A 121 -50.37 -6.43 -9.21
CA LYS A 121 -50.39 -7.51 -8.20
C LYS A 121 -49.74 -7.15 -6.87
N GLU A 122 -48.61 -6.46 -6.88
CA GLU A 122 -47.92 -6.07 -5.63
C GLU A 122 -48.76 -5.07 -4.82
N LEU A 123 -49.40 -4.11 -5.49
CA LEU A 123 -50.09 -2.97 -4.86
C LEU A 123 -51.45 -3.28 -4.23
N SER A 124 -52.19 -4.28 -4.72
CA SER A 124 -53.63 -4.39 -4.46
C SER A 124 -54.04 -5.44 -3.42
N GLN A 125 -53.22 -6.48 -3.20
CA GLN A 125 -53.59 -7.61 -2.33
C GLN A 125 -52.71 -7.75 -1.09
N ASN A 126 -51.39 -7.48 -1.18
CA ASN A 126 -50.46 -7.79 -0.08
C ASN A 126 -50.27 -6.65 0.92
N TYR A 127 -50.43 -5.39 0.50
CA TYR A 127 -50.19 -4.21 1.35
C TYR A 127 -51.47 -3.43 1.69
N ARG A 128 -52.63 -3.89 1.21
CA ARG A 128 -53.92 -3.23 1.47
C ARG A 128 -54.34 -3.45 2.93
N GLY A 129 -54.56 -2.37 3.64
CA GLY A 129 -55.05 -2.36 5.02
C GLY A 129 -56.54 -2.06 5.09
N ARG A 130 -56.89 -1.06 5.91
CA ARG A 130 -58.28 -0.62 6.13
C ARG A 130 -58.79 0.32 5.02
N GLU A 131 -58.05 0.53 3.94
CA GLU A 131 -58.44 1.48 2.89
C GLU A 131 -59.67 1.00 2.09
N LEU A 132 -60.63 1.91 1.94
CA LEU A 132 -61.77 1.74 1.03
C LEU A 132 -61.31 1.77 -0.44
N PRO A 133 -62.01 1.07 -1.35
CA PRO A 133 -61.67 1.10 -2.78
C PRO A 133 -61.63 2.55 -3.31
N GLY A 134 -60.49 2.95 -3.89
CA GLY A 134 -60.30 4.29 -4.44
C GLY A 134 -59.43 5.23 -3.59
N PHE A 135 -59.15 4.88 -2.32
CA PHE A 135 -58.19 5.62 -1.50
C PHE A 135 -56.80 5.00 -1.63
N SER A 136 -55.80 5.82 -1.97
CA SER A 136 -54.38 5.44 -1.99
C SER A 136 -53.74 5.79 -0.65
N ASN A 137 -53.07 4.82 0.00
CA ASN A 137 -52.32 5.08 1.23
C ASN A 137 -50.85 5.36 0.89
N TYR A 138 -50.35 6.53 1.30
CA TYR A 138 -48.93 6.88 1.17
C TYR A 138 -48.02 5.89 1.88
N ARG A 139 -48.48 5.24 2.96
CA ARG A 139 -47.71 4.22 3.65
C ARG A 139 -47.38 3.00 2.77
N ILE A 140 -48.26 2.65 1.83
CA ILE A 140 -47.99 1.56 0.88
C ILE A 140 -46.85 1.97 -0.07
N PHE A 141 -46.80 3.25 -0.45
CA PHE A 141 -45.72 3.82 -1.26
C PHE A 141 -44.38 3.69 -0.54
N GLU A 142 -44.35 4.10 0.73
CA GLU A 142 -43.19 3.96 1.60
C GLU A 142 -42.71 2.52 1.73
N MET A 143 -43.61 1.59 2.03
CA MET A 143 -43.25 0.19 2.28
C MET A 143 -42.65 -0.48 1.04
N ILE A 144 -43.19 -0.23 -0.15
CA ILE A 144 -42.68 -0.81 -1.39
C ILE A 144 -41.28 -0.29 -1.69
N LEU A 145 -41.07 1.02 -1.57
CA LEU A 145 -39.76 1.61 -1.81
C LEU A 145 -38.73 1.14 -0.78
N GLN A 146 -39.11 1.09 0.51
CA GLN A 146 -38.24 0.59 1.57
C GLN A 146 -37.81 -0.87 1.34
N ASP A 147 -38.71 -1.74 0.88
CA ASP A 147 -38.36 -3.12 0.51
C ASP A 147 -37.36 -3.17 -0.65
N ARG A 148 -37.54 -2.32 -1.68
CA ARG A 148 -36.62 -2.22 -2.82
C ARG A 148 -35.25 -1.68 -2.40
N VAL A 149 -35.19 -0.67 -1.53
CA VAL A 149 -33.94 -0.12 -1.00
C VAL A 149 -33.23 -1.13 -0.11
N ALA A 150 -33.96 -1.88 0.72
CA ALA A 150 -33.37 -2.90 1.59
C ALA A 150 -32.63 -4.00 0.80
N LYS A 151 -33.15 -4.40 -0.37
CA LYS A 151 -32.51 -5.38 -1.27
C LYS A 151 -31.17 -4.92 -1.86
N LEU A 152 -30.88 -3.61 -1.86
CA LEU A 152 -29.62 -3.06 -2.36
C LEU A 152 -28.48 -3.12 -1.34
N LYS A 153 -28.78 -3.41 -0.07
CA LYS A 153 -27.78 -3.44 1.01
C LYS A 153 -26.71 -4.49 0.79
N GLU A 154 -27.11 -5.73 0.48
CA GLU A 154 -26.18 -6.84 0.32
C GLU A 154 -25.24 -6.65 -0.89
N PRO A 155 -25.72 -6.31 -2.10
CA PRO A 155 -24.83 -6.06 -3.24
C PRO A 155 -23.90 -4.85 -3.04
N ALA A 156 -24.27 -3.87 -2.20
CA ALA A 156 -23.39 -2.75 -1.84
C ALA A 156 -22.20 -3.21 -0.99
N ILE A 157 -22.42 -4.14 -0.05
CA ILE A 157 -21.36 -4.72 0.77
C ILE A 157 -20.46 -5.65 -0.06
N GLU A 158 -21.03 -6.42 -0.99
CA GLU A 158 -20.24 -7.21 -1.94
C GLU A 158 -19.33 -6.34 -2.82
N SER A 159 -19.84 -5.19 -3.27
CA SER A 159 -19.06 -4.21 -4.03
C SER A 159 -17.91 -3.64 -3.20
N LEU A 160 -18.15 -3.32 -1.92
CA LEU A 160 -17.10 -2.90 -0.99
C LEU A 160 -15.99 -3.96 -0.85
N ASN A 161 -16.37 -5.22 -0.63
CA ASN A 161 -15.41 -6.32 -0.47
C ASN A 161 -14.55 -6.52 -1.73
N SER A 162 -15.17 -6.47 -2.91
CA SER A 162 -14.46 -6.59 -4.18
C SER A 162 -13.44 -5.46 -4.38
N ILE A 163 -13.82 -4.23 -4.03
CA ILE A 163 -12.93 -3.05 -4.11
C ILE A 163 -11.80 -3.13 -3.08
N LYS A 164 -12.09 -3.58 -1.86
CA LYS A 164 -11.08 -3.80 -0.82
C LYS A 164 -9.96 -4.70 -1.34
N ASP A 165 -10.30 -5.84 -1.93
CA ASP A 165 -9.32 -6.82 -2.41
C ASP A 165 -8.41 -6.22 -3.49
N ILE A 166 -8.97 -5.41 -4.40
CA ILE A 166 -8.22 -4.67 -5.42
C ILE A 166 -7.22 -3.70 -4.77
N ILE A 167 -7.67 -2.90 -3.80
CA ILE A 167 -6.81 -1.91 -3.11
C ILE A 167 -5.70 -2.62 -2.32
N LEU A 168 -6.06 -3.70 -1.61
CA LEU A 168 -5.11 -4.50 -0.82
C LEU A 168 -3.99 -5.06 -1.70
N LYS A 169 -4.34 -5.65 -2.85
CA LYS A 169 -3.39 -6.16 -3.83
C LYS A 169 -2.41 -5.08 -4.29
N GLN A 170 -2.91 -3.88 -4.62
CA GLN A 170 -2.07 -2.78 -5.10
C GLN A 170 -1.13 -2.25 -4.01
N PHE A 171 -1.62 -2.07 -2.78
CA PHE A 171 -0.79 -1.61 -1.66
C PHE A 171 0.29 -2.64 -1.29
N THR A 172 -0.06 -3.93 -1.38
CA THR A 172 0.87 -5.05 -1.21
C THR A 172 1.97 -5.03 -2.28
N ASP A 173 1.60 -4.84 -3.54
CA ASP A 173 2.55 -4.73 -4.66
C ASP A 173 3.52 -3.54 -4.46
N VAL A 174 3.05 -2.36 -4.02
CA VAL A 174 3.92 -1.21 -3.68
C VAL A 174 4.87 -1.57 -2.54
N SER A 175 4.37 -2.21 -1.49
CA SER A 175 5.17 -2.61 -0.32
C SER A 175 6.29 -3.56 -0.72
N HIS A 176 6.00 -4.57 -1.53
CA HIS A 176 7.02 -5.48 -2.04
C HIS A 176 8.06 -4.77 -2.91
N GLN A 177 7.65 -3.84 -3.78
CA GLN A 177 8.61 -3.08 -4.59
C GLN A 177 9.52 -2.16 -3.75
N CYS A 178 9.01 -1.63 -2.65
CA CYS A 178 9.76 -0.71 -1.79
C CYS A 178 10.68 -1.43 -0.80
N PHE A 179 10.23 -2.57 -0.27
CA PHE A 179 10.85 -3.22 0.89
C PHE A 179 11.32 -4.66 0.63
N ARG A 180 11.44 -5.09 -0.63
CA ARG A 180 11.92 -6.44 -1.01
C ARG A 180 13.18 -6.88 -0.26
N ASN A 181 14.11 -5.95 -0.02
CA ASN A 181 15.40 -6.24 0.61
C ASN A 181 15.34 -6.20 2.15
N TYR A 182 14.23 -5.76 2.74
CA TYR A 182 14.05 -5.48 4.16
C TYR A 182 12.84 -6.27 4.71
N PRO A 183 12.99 -7.57 5.01
CA PRO A 183 11.88 -8.44 5.38
C PRO A 183 11.13 -7.98 6.63
N VAL A 184 11.85 -7.46 7.64
CA VAL A 184 11.22 -6.95 8.87
C VAL A 184 10.32 -5.75 8.56
N LEU A 185 10.85 -4.76 7.86
CA LEU A 185 10.10 -3.56 7.47
C LEU A 185 8.91 -3.90 6.56
N LEU A 186 9.08 -4.85 5.63
CA LEU A 186 8.00 -5.36 4.79
C LEU A 186 6.89 -5.96 5.64
N ASN A 187 7.22 -6.87 6.56
CA ASN A 187 6.22 -7.51 7.44
C ASN A 187 5.50 -6.49 8.33
N THR A 188 6.22 -5.52 8.90
CA THR A 188 5.63 -4.42 9.66
C THR A 188 4.66 -3.60 8.81
N THR A 189 5.03 -3.31 7.55
CA THR A 189 4.18 -2.58 6.61
C THR A 189 2.91 -3.37 6.28
N MET A 190 3.03 -4.67 6.00
CA MET A 190 1.89 -5.54 5.69
C MET A 190 0.91 -5.60 6.85
N ASN A 191 1.39 -5.82 8.07
CA ASN A 191 0.54 -5.81 9.27
C ASN A 191 -0.19 -4.48 9.47
N LYS A 192 0.48 -3.35 9.17
CA LYS A 192 -0.16 -2.02 9.23
C LYS A 192 -1.24 -1.87 8.16
N ILE A 193 -0.98 -2.30 6.94
CA ILE A 193 -1.98 -2.30 5.85
C ILE A 193 -3.22 -3.09 6.26
N ASP A 194 -3.04 -4.31 6.76
CA ASP A 194 -4.16 -5.18 7.16
C ASP A 194 -4.99 -4.57 8.29
N ASN A 195 -4.34 -4.01 9.31
CA ASN A 195 -5.00 -3.36 10.43
C ASN A 195 -5.80 -2.12 9.99
N ILE A 196 -5.18 -1.24 9.19
CA ILE A 196 -5.83 -0.01 8.70
C ILE A 196 -6.99 -0.36 7.79
N GLN A 197 -6.81 -1.31 6.86
CA GLN A 197 -7.90 -1.73 5.98
C GLN A 197 -9.06 -2.36 6.73
N SER A 198 -8.80 -3.20 7.73
CA SER A 198 -9.87 -3.80 8.54
C SER A 198 -10.66 -2.73 9.30
N SER A 199 -9.98 -1.75 9.86
CA SER A 199 -10.64 -0.62 10.53
C SER A 199 -11.43 0.26 9.55
N GLN A 200 -10.88 0.53 8.36
CA GLN A 200 -11.55 1.36 7.34
C GLN A 200 -12.72 0.63 6.69
N GLN A 201 -12.64 -0.69 6.53
CA GLN A 201 -13.75 -1.52 6.08
C GLN A 201 -14.92 -1.40 7.04
N ALA A 202 -14.71 -1.66 8.34
CA ALA A 202 -15.79 -1.58 9.33
C ALA A 202 -16.42 -0.18 9.38
N LYS A 203 -15.60 0.87 9.27
CA LYS A 203 -16.08 2.26 9.18
C LYS A 203 -16.92 2.46 7.92
N THR A 204 -16.46 1.99 6.77
CA THR A 204 -17.18 2.13 5.49
C THR A 204 -18.49 1.36 5.49
N GLU A 205 -18.51 0.12 5.99
CA GLU A 205 -19.73 -0.68 6.15
C GLU A 205 -20.77 0.04 6.99
N GLN A 206 -20.37 0.61 8.13
CA GLN A 206 -21.28 1.41 8.95
C GLN A 206 -21.85 2.60 8.18
N ARG A 207 -21.02 3.34 7.44
CA ARG A 207 -21.48 4.48 6.64
C ARG A 207 -22.43 4.08 5.51
N ILE A 208 -22.20 2.92 4.91
CA ILE A 208 -23.12 2.36 3.91
C ILE A 208 -24.46 2.05 4.57
N MET A 209 -24.47 1.42 5.75
CA MET A 209 -25.70 1.15 6.49
C MET A 209 -26.45 2.43 6.85
N ASP A 210 -25.75 3.44 7.39
CA ASP A 210 -26.33 4.76 7.70
C ASP A 210 -26.96 5.39 6.43
N GLN A 211 -26.30 5.27 5.27
CA GLN A 211 -26.82 5.78 4.00
C GLN A 211 -28.14 5.10 3.60
N PHE A 212 -28.22 3.78 3.75
CA PHE A 212 -29.46 3.04 3.46
C PHE A 212 -30.58 3.31 4.47
N GLU A 213 -30.24 3.59 5.74
CA GLU A 213 -31.21 4.04 6.73
C GLU A 213 -31.79 5.42 6.35
N MET A 214 -30.95 6.36 5.92
CA MET A 214 -31.41 7.65 5.41
C MET A 214 -32.29 7.51 4.16
N GLU A 215 -31.93 6.62 3.24
CA GLU A 215 -32.68 6.37 2.00
C GLU A 215 -33.99 5.60 2.23
N SER A 216 -34.18 5.06 3.44
CA SER A 216 -35.49 4.55 3.88
C SER A 216 -36.49 5.66 4.19
N MET A 217 -36.01 6.90 4.39
CA MET A 217 -36.85 8.09 4.50
C MET A 217 -37.13 8.65 3.10
N ILE A 218 -38.41 8.72 2.71
CA ILE A 218 -38.79 9.25 1.40
C ILE A 218 -38.70 10.76 1.41
N TYR A 219 -37.76 11.30 0.63
CA TYR A 219 -37.57 12.72 0.44
C TYR A 219 -36.84 13.02 -0.88
N THR A 220 -37.33 14.02 -1.60
CA THR A 220 -36.66 14.65 -2.73
C THR A 220 -37.28 16.03 -2.96
N GLN A 221 -36.60 16.90 -3.72
CA GLN A 221 -37.16 18.20 -4.10
C GLN A 221 -38.18 18.03 -5.24
N ASP A 222 -39.29 18.77 -5.19
CA ASP A 222 -40.36 18.70 -6.19
C ASP A 222 -39.86 18.84 -7.65
N PRO A 223 -38.95 19.78 -7.99
CA PRO A 223 -38.41 19.88 -9.34
C PRO A 223 -37.66 18.62 -9.80
N ILE A 224 -36.96 17.95 -8.89
CA ILE A 224 -36.21 16.72 -9.20
C ILE A 224 -37.20 15.59 -9.46
N TYR A 225 -38.21 15.45 -8.59
CA TYR A 225 -39.25 14.45 -8.76
C TYR A 225 -40.03 14.63 -10.06
N LEU A 226 -40.48 15.85 -10.34
CA LEU A 226 -41.23 16.17 -11.54
C LEU A 226 -40.43 15.91 -12.81
N LYS A 227 -39.11 16.13 -12.80
CA LYS A 227 -38.24 15.79 -13.93
C LYS A 227 -38.34 14.30 -14.28
N PHE A 228 -38.12 13.41 -13.32
CA PHE A 228 -38.19 11.97 -13.54
C PHE A 228 -39.61 11.49 -13.87
N LEU A 229 -40.61 12.06 -13.21
CA LEU A 229 -42.01 11.72 -13.49
C LEU A 229 -42.41 12.08 -14.92
N ASN A 230 -41.99 13.25 -15.41
CA ASN A 230 -42.24 13.68 -16.79
C ASN A 230 -41.51 12.79 -17.81
N GLU A 231 -40.27 12.37 -17.51
CA GLU A 231 -39.50 11.46 -18.36
C GLU A 231 -40.15 10.08 -18.49
N ILE A 232 -40.71 9.54 -17.39
CA ILE A 232 -41.34 8.20 -17.37
C ILE A 232 -42.74 8.23 -17.97
N SER A 233 -43.56 9.24 -17.61
CA SER A 233 -44.94 9.35 -18.08
C SER A 233 -45.06 9.84 -19.52
N GLY A 234 -44.03 10.52 -20.06
CA GLY A 234 -44.09 11.20 -21.34
C GLY A 234 -44.98 12.46 -21.33
N GLU A 235 -45.47 12.88 -20.16
CA GLU A 235 -46.30 14.06 -19.98
C GLU A 235 -45.51 15.24 -19.37
N LYS A 236 -46.08 16.45 -19.42
CA LYS A 236 -45.48 17.65 -18.82
C LYS A 236 -46.30 18.13 -17.65
N PHE A 237 -45.92 17.73 -16.45
CA PHE A 237 -46.45 18.24 -15.21
C PHE A 237 -45.68 19.49 -14.76
N SER A 238 -46.42 20.45 -14.21
CA SER A 238 -45.89 21.66 -13.57
C SER A 238 -46.31 21.72 -12.10
N GLU A 239 -45.54 22.43 -11.27
CA GLU A 239 -45.86 22.61 -9.84
C GLU A 239 -47.26 23.21 -9.61
N ALA A 240 -47.74 24.03 -10.55
CA ALA A 240 -49.07 24.63 -10.49
C ALA A 240 -50.24 23.62 -10.65
N GLN A 241 -49.96 22.38 -11.09
CA GLN A 241 -50.97 21.34 -11.35
C GLN A 241 -51.01 20.23 -10.27
N LEU A 242 -50.27 20.41 -9.16
CA LEU A 242 -50.02 19.37 -8.16
C LEU A 242 -51.21 18.81 -7.36
N PRO A 243 -52.48 19.30 -7.44
CA PRO A 243 -53.61 18.55 -6.89
C PRO A 243 -54.44 17.74 -7.91
N VAL A 244 -54.10 17.69 -9.20
CA VAL A 244 -54.96 17.09 -10.26
C VAL A 244 -54.31 15.87 -10.95
N LEU A 245 -53.42 15.15 -10.27
CA LEU A 245 -52.93 13.87 -10.76
C LEU A 245 -53.93 12.78 -10.35
N ASP A 246 -54.48 12.03 -11.31
CA ASP A 246 -55.23 10.81 -11.01
C ASP A 246 -54.27 9.76 -10.43
N ILE A 247 -54.13 9.80 -9.10
CA ILE A 247 -53.17 9.02 -8.31
C ILE A 247 -53.30 7.52 -8.59
N LYS A 248 -54.48 7.05 -9.01
CA LYS A 248 -54.77 5.62 -9.16
C LYS A 248 -54.25 5.03 -10.47
N SER A 249 -54.22 5.81 -11.56
CA SER A 249 -53.71 5.36 -12.85
C SER A 249 -52.19 5.54 -12.97
N LYS A 250 -51.61 6.51 -12.26
CA LYS A 250 -50.19 6.88 -12.37
C LYS A 250 -49.30 6.44 -11.21
N TYR A 251 -49.83 5.67 -10.27
CA TYR A 251 -49.09 5.23 -9.07
C TYR A 251 -47.78 4.47 -9.38
N SER A 252 -47.81 3.64 -10.43
CA SER A 252 -46.63 2.90 -10.91
C SER A 252 -45.52 3.84 -11.38
N GLU A 253 -45.89 4.86 -12.15
CA GLU A 253 -44.98 5.86 -12.69
C GLU A 253 -44.39 6.72 -11.57
N MET A 254 -45.19 7.06 -10.56
CA MET A 254 -44.74 7.78 -9.36
C MET A 254 -43.70 6.99 -8.55
N LEU A 255 -43.96 5.69 -8.32
CA LEU A 255 -43.01 4.80 -7.64
C LEU A 255 -41.71 4.68 -8.42
N GLN A 256 -41.82 4.44 -9.73
CA GLN A 256 -40.67 4.32 -10.61
C GLN A 256 -39.86 5.61 -10.64
N ALA A 257 -40.52 6.77 -10.76
CA ALA A 257 -39.86 8.07 -10.75
C ALA A 257 -39.06 8.31 -9.47
N TYR A 258 -39.62 7.98 -8.30
CA TYR A 258 -38.87 8.11 -7.05
C TYR A 258 -37.72 7.10 -6.97
N TYR A 259 -37.94 5.85 -7.40
CA TYR A 259 -36.91 4.82 -7.38
C TYR A 259 -35.72 5.15 -8.31
N GLU A 260 -35.96 5.75 -9.47
CA GLU A 260 -34.90 6.27 -10.36
C GLU A 260 -33.97 7.25 -9.63
N ILE A 261 -34.54 8.13 -8.78
CA ILE A 261 -33.77 9.09 -7.99
C ILE A 261 -32.92 8.36 -6.95
N VAL A 262 -33.46 7.31 -6.31
CA VAL A 262 -32.70 6.46 -5.37
C VAL A 262 -31.55 5.78 -6.10
N VAL A 263 -31.81 5.17 -7.26
CA VAL A 263 -30.78 4.51 -8.07
C VAL A 263 -29.68 5.49 -8.47
N GLN A 264 -30.02 6.70 -8.93
CA GLN A 264 -29.01 7.69 -9.28
C GLN A 264 -28.16 8.08 -8.06
N ARG A 265 -28.78 8.35 -6.91
CA ARG A 265 -28.05 8.66 -5.68
C ARG A 265 -27.09 7.53 -5.28
N MET A 266 -27.56 6.29 -5.33
CA MET A 266 -26.76 5.11 -5.00
C MET A 266 -25.63 4.84 -6.00
N ALA A 267 -25.85 5.14 -7.28
CA ALA A 267 -24.83 5.03 -8.32
C ALA A 267 -23.66 6.00 -8.09
N ASP A 268 -23.93 7.19 -7.54
CA ASP A 268 -22.90 8.20 -7.27
C ASP A 268 -22.28 8.06 -5.87
N GLN A 269 -23.12 7.94 -4.84
CA GLN A 269 -22.70 8.03 -3.44
C GLN A 269 -21.91 6.80 -2.99
N LEU A 270 -22.32 5.58 -3.37
CA LEU A 270 -21.62 4.39 -2.93
C LEU A 270 -20.17 4.35 -3.45
N PRO A 271 -19.90 4.53 -4.76
CA PRO A 271 -18.52 4.63 -5.25
C PRO A 271 -17.70 5.74 -4.58
N MET A 272 -18.31 6.90 -4.35
CA MET A 272 -17.64 8.03 -3.71
C MET A 272 -17.24 7.71 -2.27
N LEU A 273 -18.17 7.11 -1.50
CA LEU A 273 -17.96 6.71 -0.11
C LEU A 273 -16.84 5.68 0.01
N ILE A 274 -16.89 4.62 -0.80
CA ILE A 274 -15.88 3.56 -0.81
C ILE A 274 -14.52 4.13 -1.21
N SER A 275 -14.45 4.91 -2.29
CA SER A 275 -13.19 5.53 -2.75
C SER A 275 -12.59 6.46 -1.69
N PHE A 276 -13.42 7.20 -0.97
CA PHE A 276 -12.97 8.11 0.07
C PHE A 276 -12.35 7.35 1.25
N TYR A 277 -13.06 6.37 1.83
CA TYR A 277 -12.58 5.67 3.03
C TYR A 277 -11.51 4.61 2.71
N MET A 278 -11.79 3.72 1.74
CA MET A 278 -10.94 2.56 1.46
C MET A 278 -9.68 2.91 0.69
N LEU A 279 -9.67 3.99 -0.10
CA LEU A 279 -8.49 4.40 -0.87
C LEU A 279 -7.85 5.66 -0.29
N LYS A 280 -8.57 6.80 -0.29
CA LYS A 280 -7.99 8.09 0.07
C LYS A 280 -7.59 8.17 1.55
N GLU A 281 -8.52 7.96 2.48
CA GLU A 281 -8.21 7.99 3.92
C GLU A 281 -7.22 6.87 4.29
N THR A 282 -7.36 5.68 3.72
CA THR A 282 -6.44 4.56 3.99
C THR A 282 -5.00 4.92 3.57
N ALA A 283 -4.81 5.58 2.42
CA ALA A 283 -3.50 6.05 1.98
C ALA A 283 -2.90 7.09 2.95
N GLU A 284 -3.70 8.06 3.40
CA GLU A 284 -3.28 9.09 4.35
C GLU A 284 -2.89 8.51 5.72
N LEU A 285 -3.72 7.60 6.25
CA LEU A 285 -3.46 6.88 7.49
C LEU A 285 -2.20 6.05 7.38
N LEU A 286 -2.05 5.24 6.33
CA LEU A 286 -0.87 4.42 6.11
C LEU A 286 0.40 5.28 6.03
N CYS A 287 0.37 6.40 5.31
CA CYS A 287 1.52 7.30 5.24
C CYS A 287 1.92 7.84 6.62
N THR A 288 0.94 8.19 7.45
CA THR A 288 1.16 8.69 8.81
C THR A 288 1.72 7.59 9.70
N ASP A 289 1.12 6.40 9.64
CA ASP A 289 1.50 5.22 10.41
C ASP A 289 2.87 4.66 10.06
N MET A 290 3.31 4.85 8.81
CA MET A 290 4.65 4.47 8.38
C MET A 290 5.71 5.46 8.89
N LEU A 291 5.38 6.73 9.03
CA LEU A 291 6.29 7.71 9.64
C LEU A 291 6.41 7.51 11.15
N SER A 292 5.34 7.09 11.83
CA SER A 292 5.40 6.81 13.27
C SER A 292 6.32 5.64 13.64
N ILE A 293 6.71 4.78 12.67
CA ILE A 293 7.75 3.76 12.87
C ILE A 293 9.09 4.38 13.31
N LEU A 294 9.33 5.66 12.99
CA LEU A 294 10.53 6.38 13.42
C LEU A 294 10.56 6.63 14.95
N GLU A 295 9.42 6.53 15.62
CA GLU A 295 9.27 6.72 17.06
C GLU A 295 9.41 5.37 17.79
N GLY A 296 10.63 5.08 18.26
CA GLY A 296 10.89 3.95 19.16
C GLY A 296 11.30 2.63 18.51
N ALA A 297 11.28 2.50 17.18
CA ALA A 297 11.74 1.27 16.53
C ALA A 297 13.26 1.17 16.41
N ASN A 298 13.78 -0.06 16.53
CA ASN A 298 15.18 -0.34 16.30
C ASN A 298 15.49 -0.26 14.79
N VAL A 299 16.11 0.84 14.36
CA VAL A 299 16.47 1.12 12.96
C VAL A 299 17.32 -0.02 12.37
N SER A 300 18.20 -0.64 13.16
CA SER A 300 19.06 -1.72 12.70
C SER A 300 18.28 -3.01 12.40
N GLU A 301 17.19 -3.25 13.12
CA GLU A 301 16.30 -4.40 12.92
C GLU A 301 15.40 -4.19 11.69
N LEU A 302 14.83 -2.99 11.54
CA LEU A 302 13.99 -2.65 10.39
C LEU A 302 14.75 -2.70 9.06
N LEU A 303 16.00 -2.23 9.07
CA LEU A 303 16.88 -2.24 7.90
C LEU A 303 17.70 -3.52 7.79
N PHE A 304 17.39 -4.55 8.56
CA PHE A 304 18.02 -5.85 8.42
C PHE A 304 17.76 -6.40 7.01
N GLU A 305 18.83 -6.87 6.37
CA GLU A 305 18.77 -7.48 5.04
C GLU A 305 19.12 -8.96 5.14
N ASP A 306 18.24 -9.83 4.64
CA ASP A 306 18.43 -11.29 4.60
C ASP A 306 18.88 -11.78 3.21
N SER A 307 19.70 -10.97 2.53
CA SER A 307 20.14 -11.29 1.16
C SER A 307 21.62 -11.67 1.11
N ASP A 308 21.96 -12.60 0.22
CA ASP A 308 23.35 -12.91 -0.11
C ASP A 308 24.09 -11.67 -0.65
N LEU A 309 23.34 -10.73 -1.25
CA LEU A 309 23.85 -9.42 -1.66
C LEU A 309 24.29 -8.58 -0.46
N SER A 310 23.56 -8.60 0.66
CA SER A 310 23.98 -7.91 1.89
C SER A 310 25.23 -8.53 2.50
N LYS A 311 25.28 -9.87 2.58
CA LYS A 311 26.48 -10.60 3.07
C LYS A 311 27.70 -10.24 2.23
N ARG A 312 27.59 -10.32 0.90
CA ARG A 312 28.64 -9.92 -0.03
C ARG A 312 29.03 -8.45 0.15
N ARG A 313 28.06 -7.55 0.32
CA ARG A 313 28.33 -6.12 0.53
C ARG A 313 29.11 -5.88 1.81
N LYS A 314 28.72 -6.53 2.91
CA LYS A 314 29.41 -6.45 4.21
C LYS A 314 30.84 -6.99 4.10
N ASP A 315 31.04 -8.14 3.48
CA ASP A 315 32.38 -8.72 3.26
C ASP A 315 33.28 -7.80 2.44
N LEU A 316 32.75 -7.21 1.36
CA LEU A 316 33.47 -6.23 0.53
C LEU A 316 33.81 -4.96 1.32
N GLN A 317 32.90 -4.45 2.16
CA GLN A 317 33.16 -3.29 3.02
C GLN A 317 34.24 -3.59 4.08
N THR A 318 34.17 -4.74 4.75
CA THR A 318 35.19 -5.16 5.73
C THR A 318 36.54 -5.40 5.06
N ARG A 319 36.57 -5.96 3.85
CA ARG A 319 37.79 -6.11 3.06
C ARG A 319 38.36 -4.74 2.65
N LEU A 320 37.51 -3.81 2.23
CA LEU A 320 37.92 -2.44 1.90
C LEU A 320 38.53 -1.73 3.11
N ALA A 321 37.91 -1.84 4.29
CA ALA A 321 38.42 -1.24 5.53
C ALA A 321 39.80 -1.80 5.89
N ARG A 322 39.97 -3.13 5.85
CA ARG A 322 41.27 -3.78 6.11
C ARG A 322 42.35 -3.38 5.10
N LEU A 323 42.01 -3.31 3.80
CA LEU A 323 42.95 -2.89 2.77
C LEU A 323 43.32 -1.41 2.88
N THR A 324 42.37 -0.56 3.28
CA THR A 324 42.64 0.87 3.50
C THR A 324 43.59 1.06 4.67
N ALA A 325 43.32 0.40 5.80
CA ALA A 325 44.22 0.41 6.96
C ALA A 325 45.61 -0.13 6.62
N ALA A 326 45.69 -1.24 5.88
CA ALA A 326 46.98 -1.80 5.43
C ALA A 326 47.73 -0.84 4.48
N HIS A 327 47.02 -0.08 3.65
CA HIS A 327 47.62 0.91 2.78
C HIS A 327 48.11 2.15 3.56
N GLU A 328 47.36 2.60 4.56
CA GLU A 328 47.75 3.69 5.47
C GLU A 328 49.03 3.33 6.24
N GLU A 329 49.05 2.16 6.89
CA GLU A 329 50.25 1.66 7.60
C GLU A 329 51.46 1.51 6.67
N LEU A 330 51.24 1.08 5.43
CA LEU A 330 52.32 0.95 4.45
C LEU A 330 52.84 2.31 3.97
N ASN A 331 51.97 3.32 3.87
CA ASN A 331 52.38 4.70 3.55
C ASN A 331 53.11 5.36 4.73
N ASP A 332 52.77 5.03 5.98
CA ASP A 332 53.46 5.54 7.16
C ASP A 332 54.86 4.89 7.34
N PHE A 333 55.04 3.68 6.79
CA PHE A 333 56.31 2.95 6.84
C PHE A 333 57.30 3.31 5.72
N ILE A 334 56.80 3.74 4.55
CA ILE A 334 57.61 4.19 3.39
C ILE A 334 58.02 5.64 3.58
#